data_AF-V9KA18-F1
#
_entry.id   AF-V9KA18-F1
#
_cell.length_a   1.000
_cell.length_b   1.000
_cell.length_c   1.000
_cell.angle_alpha   90.00
_cell.angle_beta   90.00
_cell.angle_gamma   90.00
#
_symmetry.space_group_name_H-M   'P 1'
#
loop_
_entity.id
_entity.type
_entity.pdbx_description
1 polymer ?
#
loop_
_entity_poly.entity_id
_entity_poly.type
_entity_poly.pdbx_seq_one_letter_code
_entity_poly.pdbx_strand_id
1 'polypeptide(L)'
;TLFRSRTRKGAELLAQHGENTDLSNAPYLEVADQKGRPIPIPAVEKKALVLAMTLHEKGRAFMKKKDYVSALLYLLDADAEFGKCGSEILTIVDNYAVLQLEVVWCYVHLEQLDCLRDAEDRLRRAQTRLNSCYGENLERLYNLKGNTAKEQVLFLRLKLLQGVVLYHKGKLDETNKHLNEAEMLLRKLSVDDTKVTKLMTFGFTAQEARLGLRACEDDIESAASHIYQRREDKAEIRKKERMERKRKKQEAINSLMARGFSENAATKAFRSANNNFKRALDILENSPELSHPEDDLPGPSHQVQITEETINQVAFLGFDHSAAEIALRRFHGDVERSVQALIAHDGFLPSSLLNSPSSSSPEDMEVDEGESAEERRKEREIVEEVLADIPEHEEDYLDMTLEEEKEVIYKYKSWLQGSQQSTS
;
A
#
# COMPACT_ATOMS: atom_id res chain seq x y z
N THR A 1 -22.69 -8.34 3.25
CA THR A 1 -22.96 -6.90 2.99
C THR A 1 -22.14 -5.97 3.88
N LEU A 2 -22.11 -6.17 5.20
CA LEU A 2 -21.33 -5.33 6.15
C LEU A 2 -19.80 -5.30 5.89
N PHE A 3 -19.15 -6.46 5.69
CA PHE A 3 -17.71 -6.51 5.40
C PHE A 3 -17.32 -5.81 4.08
N ARG A 4 -18.11 -5.99 3.01
CA ARG A 4 -17.93 -5.27 1.74
C ARG A 4 -18.08 -3.76 1.90
N SER A 5 -19.05 -3.31 2.69
CA SER A 5 -19.21 -1.88 3.02
C SER A 5 -18.03 -1.33 3.82
N ARG A 6 -17.46 -2.13 4.73
CA ARG A 6 -16.31 -1.74 5.54
C ARG A 6 -15.03 -1.65 4.69
N THR A 7 -14.75 -2.63 3.83
CA THR A 7 -13.63 -2.58 2.88
C THR A 7 -13.76 -1.39 1.94
N ARG A 8 -14.96 -1.13 1.39
CA ARG A 8 -15.22 0.03 0.54
C ARG A 8 -14.94 1.34 1.30
N LYS A 9 -15.39 1.46 2.55
CA LYS A 9 -15.06 2.62 3.40
C LYS A 9 -13.54 2.78 3.58
N GLY A 10 -12.82 1.69 3.84
CA GLY A 10 -11.35 1.73 3.97
C GLY A 10 -10.64 2.15 2.69
N ALA A 11 -11.08 1.63 1.55
CA ALA A 11 -10.55 1.99 0.25
C ALA A 11 -10.87 3.46 -0.12
N GLU A 12 -12.05 3.96 0.23
CA GLU A 12 -12.41 5.37 0.09
C GLU A 12 -11.56 6.27 0.99
N LEU A 13 -11.29 5.84 2.23
CA LEU A 13 -10.39 6.55 3.13
C LEU A 13 -8.97 6.57 2.55
N LEU A 14 -8.45 5.45 2.05
CA LEU A 14 -7.16 5.39 1.35
C LEU A 14 -7.11 6.33 0.13
N ALA A 15 -8.17 6.37 -0.67
CA ALA A 15 -8.24 7.23 -1.84
C ALA A 15 -8.30 8.73 -1.48
N GLN A 16 -8.98 9.09 -0.39
CA GLN A 16 -9.06 10.47 0.12
C GLN A 16 -7.77 10.90 0.83
N HIS A 17 -7.07 9.95 1.45
CA HIS A 17 -5.87 10.19 2.25
C HIS A 17 -4.56 9.84 1.52
N GLY A 18 -4.61 9.36 0.27
CA GLY A 18 -3.44 9.05 -0.57
C GLY A 18 -2.56 10.27 -0.91
N GLU A 19 -2.95 11.47 -0.47
CA GLU A 19 -2.10 12.67 -0.47
C GLU A 19 -1.73 13.14 0.96
N ASN A 20 -2.35 12.58 1.99
CA ASN A 20 -2.48 13.15 3.33
C ASN A 20 -2.21 12.14 4.48
N THR A 21 -1.44 11.06 4.28
CA THR A 21 -1.07 10.19 5.42
C THR A 21 0.40 9.75 5.38
N ASP A 22 0.97 9.51 6.56
CA ASP A 22 2.24 8.78 6.76
C ASP A 22 2.22 7.36 6.13
N LEU A 23 1.05 6.92 5.65
CA LEU A 23 0.83 5.83 4.70
C LEU A 23 1.48 6.04 3.32
N SER A 24 2.25 7.11 3.12
CA SER A 24 3.26 7.21 2.05
C SER A 24 4.26 6.04 1.98
N ASN A 25 4.22 5.14 2.96
CA ASN A 25 4.87 3.83 2.98
C ASN A 25 4.08 2.69 2.31
N ALA A 26 2.92 2.94 1.69
CA ALA A 26 2.21 2.01 0.83
C ALA A 26 2.48 2.34 -0.66
N PRO A 27 3.68 2.06 -1.19
CA PRO A 27 4.08 2.39 -2.56
C PRO A 27 3.19 1.73 -3.63
N TYR A 28 2.38 0.73 -3.27
CA TYR A 28 1.52 -0.01 -4.20
C TYR A 28 0.34 0.81 -4.76
N LEU A 29 -0.10 1.87 -4.06
CA LEU A 29 -1.23 2.70 -4.52
C LEU A 29 -0.81 3.87 -5.41
N GLU A 30 0.50 4.07 -5.60
CA GLU A 30 1.01 4.95 -6.65
C GLU A 30 1.05 4.15 -7.95
N VAL A 31 0.24 4.57 -8.93
CA VAL A 31 0.23 3.91 -10.24
C VAL A 31 1.53 4.21 -10.94
N ALA A 32 2.25 3.15 -11.25
CA ALA A 32 3.52 3.20 -11.93
C ALA A 32 3.42 2.65 -13.35
N ASP A 33 4.33 3.10 -14.21
CA ASP A 33 4.57 2.48 -15.50
C ASP A 33 5.24 1.11 -15.33
N GLN A 34 5.46 0.43 -16.45
CA GLN A 34 6.11 -0.89 -16.49
C GLN A 34 7.57 -0.88 -15.98
N LYS A 35 8.15 0.26 -15.59
CA LYS A 35 9.47 0.39 -14.97
C LYS A 35 9.39 0.82 -13.50
N GLY A 36 8.20 0.82 -12.91
CA GLY A 36 7.99 1.24 -11.53
C GLY A 36 8.05 2.77 -11.35
N ARG A 37 7.92 3.56 -12.43
CA ARG A 37 7.93 5.03 -12.34
C ARG A 37 6.52 5.57 -12.19
N PRO A 38 6.23 6.47 -11.24
CA PRO A 38 4.89 6.98 -11.01
C PRO A 38 4.37 7.75 -12.24
N ILE A 39 3.12 7.48 -12.61
CA ILE A 39 2.42 8.16 -13.71
C ILE A 39 1.54 9.28 -13.11
N PRO A 40 1.58 10.50 -13.67
CA PRO A 40 0.68 11.57 -13.23
C PRO A 40 -0.76 11.23 -13.63
N ILE A 41 -1.62 11.03 -12.64
CA ILE A 41 -3.05 10.75 -12.84
C ILE A 41 -3.87 11.99 -12.46
N PRO A 42 -4.84 12.41 -13.29
CA PRO A 42 -5.80 13.44 -12.93
C PRO A 42 -6.49 13.14 -11.60
N ALA A 43 -6.58 14.15 -10.73
CA ALA A 43 -7.14 14.00 -9.38
C ALA A 43 -8.58 13.45 -9.38
N VAL A 44 -9.36 13.77 -10.43
CA VAL A 44 -10.75 13.30 -10.61
C VAL A 44 -10.81 11.77 -10.77
N GLU A 45 -9.85 11.18 -11.47
CA GLU A 45 -9.82 9.74 -11.77
C GLU A 45 -9.04 8.95 -10.71
N LYS A 46 -8.10 9.60 -10.01
CA LYS A 46 -7.27 8.99 -8.97
C LYS A 46 -8.09 8.29 -7.89
N LYS A 47 -9.21 8.88 -7.45
CA LYS A 47 -10.07 8.29 -6.41
C LYS A 47 -10.69 6.97 -6.86
N ALA A 48 -11.27 6.95 -8.06
CA ALA A 48 -11.89 5.75 -8.62
C ALA A 48 -10.86 4.65 -8.85
N LEU A 49 -9.67 5.01 -9.34
CA LEU A 49 -8.60 4.08 -9.62
C LEU A 49 -8.04 3.42 -8.34
N VAL A 50 -7.75 4.21 -7.30
CA VAL A 50 -7.28 3.69 -6.01
C VAL A 50 -8.33 2.76 -5.39
N LEU A 51 -9.60 3.15 -5.44
CA LEU A 51 -10.70 2.32 -4.95
C LEU A 51 -10.78 0.99 -5.73
N ALA A 52 -10.70 1.05 -7.06
CA ALA A 52 -10.75 -0.12 -7.93
C ALA A 52 -9.58 -1.08 -7.65
N MET A 53 -8.34 -0.58 -7.58
CA MET A 53 -7.15 -1.38 -7.27
C MET A 53 -7.24 -2.03 -5.88
N THR A 54 -7.72 -1.28 -4.90
CA THR A 54 -7.86 -1.79 -3.53
C THR A 54 -8.88 -2.92 -3.44
N LEU A 55 -10.04 -2.76 -4.08
CA LEU A 55 -11.06 -3.80 -4.15
C LEU A 55 -10.57 -5.03 -4.95
N HIS A 56 -9.78 -4.79 -6.00
CA HIS A 56 -9.14 -5.83 -6.79
C HIS A 56 -8.19 -6.67 -5.92
N GLU A 57 -7.31 -6.05 -5.13
CA GLU A 57 -6.44 -6.78 -4.18
C GLU A 57 -7.23 -7.59 -3.17
N LYS A 58 -8.31 -7.01 -2.61
CA LYS A 58 -9.17 -7.75 -1.68
C LYS A 58 -9.77 -8.98 -2.36
N GLY A 59 -10.22 -8.85 -3.61
CA GLY A 59 -10.69 -9.96 -4.44
C GLY A 59 -9.62 -11.05 -4.59
N ARG A 60 -8.39 -10.66 -4.95
CA ARG A 60 -7.24 -11.59 -5.04
C ARG A 60 -6.94 -12.29 -3.73
N ALA A 61 -7.00 -11.59 -2.60
CA ALA A 61 -6.78 -12.20 -1.28
C ALA A 61 -7.79 -13.32 -0.99
N PHE A 62 -9.05 -13.17 -1.44
CA PHE A 62 -10.04 -14.25 -1.38
C PHE A 62 -9.77 -15.37 -2.40
N MET A 63 -9.31 -15.04 -3.61
CA MET A 63 -8.89 -16.06 -4.59
C MET A 63 -7.75 -16.93 -4.08
N LYS A 64 -6.74 -16.34 -3.42
CA LYS A 64 -5.64 -17.09 -2.77
C LYS A 64 -6.15 -18.07 -1.71
N LYS A 65 -7.29 -17.77 -1.08
CA LYS A 65 -7.99 -18.63 -0.10
C LYS A 65 -8.99 -19.59 -0.76
N LYS A 66 -9.10 -19.59 -2.09
CA LYS A 66 -10.09 -20.34 -2.89
C LYS A 66 -11.56 -20.02 -2.56
N ASP A 67 -11.82 -18.87 -1.93
CA ASP A 67 -13.17 -18.35 -1.74
C ASP A 67 -13.59 -17.52 -2.95
N TYR A 68 -13.93 -18.22 -4.04
CA TYR A 68 -14.27 -17.59 -5.31
C TYR A 68 -15.60 -16.81 -5.25
N VAL A 69 -16.51 -17.17 -4.33
CA VAL A 69 -17.78 -16.45 -4.15
C VAL A 69 -17.50 -15.05 -3.61
N SER A 70 -16.74 -14.95 -2.51
CA SER A 70 -16.36 -13.65 -1.97
C SER A 70 -15.48 -12.88 -2.92
N ALA A 71 -14.51 -13.54 -3.57
CA ALA A 71 -13.65 -12.92 -4.56
C ALA A 71 -14.45 -12.25 -5.68
N LEU A 72 -15.37 -12.97 -6.32
CA LEU A 72 -16.17 -12.46 -7.42
C LEU A 72 -16.94 -11.19 -7.04
N LEU A 73 -17.49 -11.12 -5.83
CA LEU A 73 -18.21 -9.94 -5.36
C LEU A 73 -17.31 -8.69 -5.30
N TYR A 74 -16.07 -8.84 -4.81
CA TYR A 74 -15.10 -7.74 -4.76
C TYR A 74 -14.57 -7.38 -6.16
N LEU A 75 -14.35 -8.37 -7.02
CA LEU A 75 -13.89 -8.14 -8.39
C LEU A 75 -14.95 -7.40 -9.23
N LEU A 76 -16.23 -7.71 -9.06
CA LEU A 76 -17.32 -6.98 -9.73
C LEU A 76 -17.47 -5.55 -9.19
N ASP A 77 -17.25 -5.32 -7.89
CA ASP A 77 -17.18 -3.96 -7.35
C ASP A 77 -15.99 -3.19 -7.94
N ALA A 78 -14.83 -3.83 -8.05
CA ALA A 78 -13.65 -3.23 -8.68
C ALA A 78 -13.90 -2.90 -10.16
N ASP A 79 -14.58 -3.77 -10.91
CA ASP A 79 -14.93 -3.59 -12.32
C ASP A 79 -15.79 -2.34 -12.53
N ALA A 80 -16.78 -2.14 -11.65
CA ALA A 80 -17.63 -0.95 -11.66
C ALA A 80 -16.86 0.34 -11.38
N GLU A 81 -15.85 0.29 -10.51
CA GLU A 81 -15.00 1.45 -10.18
C GLU A 81 -13.97 1.74 -11.29
N PHE A 82 -13.36 0.71 -11.89
CA PHE A 82 -12.51 0.88 -13.09
C PHE A 82 -13.31 1.48 -14.26
N GLY A 83 -14.58 1.14 -14.40
CA GLY A 83 -15.47 1.72 -15.42
C GLY A 83 -15.69 3.23 -15.29
N LYS A 84 -15.33 3.85 -14.15
CA LYS A 84 -15.39 5.30 -13.94
C LYS A 84 -14.11 6.02 -14.36
N CYS A 85 -13.03 5.29 -14.61
CA CYS A 85 -11.76 5.85 -15.07
C CYS A 85 -11.81 6.13 -16.58
N GLY A 86 -11.08 7.16 -17.03
CA GLY A 86 -10.95 7.54 -18.43
C GLY A 86 -10.24 6.46 -19.25
N SER A 87 -10.55 6.42 -20.55
CA SER A 87 -10.03 5.40 -21.46
C SER A 87 -8.50 5.39 -21.54
N GLU A 88 -7.86 6.55 -21.44
CA GLU A 88 -6.40 6.68 -21.53
C GLU A 88 -5.69 5.95 -20.37
N ILE A 89 -6.13 6.16 -19.13
CA ILE A 89 -5.54 5.47 -17.97
C ILE A 89 -5.69 3.96 -18.12
N LEU A 90 -6.90 3.50 -18.46
CA LEU A 90 -7.18 2.07 -18.61
C LEU A 90 -6.41 1.41 -19.77
N THR A 91 -5.82 2.19 -20.69
CA THR A 91 -4.96 1.66 -21.76
C THR A 91 -3.49 1.61 -21.38
N ILE A 92 -3.07 2.38 -20.39
CA ILE A 92 -1.67 2.46 -19.94
C ILE A 92 -1.37 1.36 -18.92
N VAL A 93 -2.34 1.04 -18.06
CA VAL A 93 -2.19 0.01 -17.01
C VAL A 93 -2.86 -1.30 -17.39
N ASP A 94 -2.21 -2.42 -17.07
CA ASP A 94 -2.70 -3.78 -17.33
C ASP A 94 -3.66 -4.28 -16.25
N ASN A 95 -3.74 -3.62 -15.09
CA ASN A 95 -4.58 -4.02 -13.94
C ASN A 95 -6.03 -4.32 -14.33
N TYR A 96 -6.63 -3.49 -15.20
CA TYR A 96 -8.01 -3.72 -15.61
C TYR A 96 -8.15 -4.96 -16.50
N ALA A 97 -7.16 -5.27 -17.34
CA ALA A 97 -7.15 -6.51 -18.11
C ALA A 97 -7.01 -7.74 -17.21
N VAL A 98 -6.13 -7.66 -16.21
CA VAL A 98 -5.95 -8.71 -15.19
C VAL A 98 -7.25 -8.94 -14.42
N LEU A 99 -7.95 -7.88 -14.02
CA LEU A 99 -9.26 -7.97 -13.38
C LEU A 99 -10.27 -8.74 -14.24
N GLN A 100 -10.35 -8.45 -15.55
CA GLN A 100 -11.26 -9.18 -16.44
C GLN A 100 -10.93 -10.68 -16.46
N LEU A 101 -9.66 -11.06 -16.46
CA LEU A 101 -9.24 -12.47 -16.40
C LEU A 101 -9.66 -13.13 -15.09
N GLU A 102 -9.46 -12.45 -13.96
CA GLU A 102 -9.78 -12.98 -12.62
C GLU A 102 -11.29 -13.14 -12.39
N VAL A 103 -12.13 -12.25 -12.92
CA VAL A 103 -13.59 -12.41 -12.90
C VAL A 103 -14.00 -13.69 -13.64
N VAL A 104 -13.45 -13.91 -14.84
CA VAL A 104 -13.74 -15.12 -15.63
C VAL A 104 -13.16 -16.37 -14.96
N TRP A 105 -12.02 -16.26 -14.29
CA TRP A 105 -11.47 -17.33 -13.46
C TRP A 105 -12.45 -17.75 -12.35
N CYS A 106 -13.05 -16.77 -11.66
CA CYS A 106 -14.08 -17.04 -10.66
C CYS A 106 -15.31 -17.70 -11.29
N TYR A 107 -15.76 -17.26 -12.48
CA TYR A 107 -16.88 -17.92 -13.18
C TYR A 107 -16.60 -19.39 -13.46
N VAL A 108 -15.38 -19.75 -13.88
CA VAL A 108 -14.99 -21.15 -14.13
C VAL A 108 -15.02 -21.98 -12.85
N HIS A 109 -14.46 -21.48 -11.75
CA HIS A 109 -14.43 -22.20 -10.48
C HIS A 109 -15.79 -22.31 -9.79
N LEU A 110 -16.68 -21.35 -10.04
CA LEU A 110 -18.07 -21.37 -9.55
C LEU A 110 -19.03 -22.09 -10.50
N GLU A 111 -18.52 -22.61 -11.62
CA GLU A 111 -19.30 -23.30 -12.67
C GLU A 111 -20.50 -22.45 -13.17
N GLN A 112 -20.31 -21.12 -13.25
CA GLN A 112 -21.33 -20.14 -13.63
C GLN A 112 -21.54 -20.11 -15.15
N LEU A 113 -22.17 -21.14 -15.71
CA LEU A 113 -22.42 -21.25 -17.16
C LEU A 113 -23.34 -20.14 -17.70
N ASP A 114 -24.25 -19.62 -16.87
CA ASP A 114 -25.15 -18.52 -17.26
C ASP A 114 -24.39 -17.23 -17.61
N CYS A 115 -23.15 -17.09 -17.13
CA CYS A 115 -22.27 -15.95 -17.37
C CYS A 115 -21.40 -16.10 -18.64
N LEU A 116 -21.61 -17.12 -19.48
CA LEU A 116 -20.74 -17.43 -20.62
C LEU A 116 -20.57 -16.26 -21.61
N ARG A 117 -21.65 -15.51 -21.88
CA ARG A 117 -21.59 -14.35 -22.77
C ARG A 117 -20.74 -13.22 -22.17
N ASP A 118 -20.95 -12.93 -20.89
CA ASP A 118 -20.14 -11.93 -20.18
C ASP A 118 -18.68 -12.36 -20.12
N ALA A 119 -18.41 -13.66 -19.90
CA ALA A 119 -17.06 -14.21 -19.93
C ALA A 119 -16.35 -13.97 -21.26
N GLU A 120 -17.03 -14.20 -22.39
CA GLU A 120 -16.48 -13.93 -23.72
C GLU A 120 -16.13 -12.45 -23.93
N ASP A 121 -17.02 -11.54 -23.54
CA ASP A 121 -16.80 -10.09 -23.65
C ASP A 121 -15.65 -9.62 -22.75
N ARG A 122 -15.56 -10.15 -21.53
CA ARG A 122 -14.45 -9.90 -20.60
C ARG A 122 -13.12 -10.36 -21.15
N LEU A 123 -13.04 -11.57 -21.71
CA LEU A 123 -11.81 -12.10 -22.32
C LEU A 123 -11.39 -11.29 -23.55
N ARG A 124 -12.34 -10.81 -24.35
CA ARG A 124 -12.05 -9.92 -25.49
C ARG A 124 -11.46 -8.60 -25.00
N ARG A 125 -12.05 -7.96 -23.99
CA ARG A 125 -11.53 -6.73 -23.36
C ARG A 125 -10.13 -6.94 -22.78
N ALA A 126 -9.91 -8.06 -22.09
CA ALA A 126 -8.61 -8.42 -21.55
C ALA A 126 -7.56 -8.52 -22.66
N GLN A 127 -7.84 -9.30 -23.71
CA GLN A 127 -6.92 -9.50 -24.83
C GLN A 127 -6.55 -8.19 -25.52
N THR A 128 -7.54 -7.35 -25.87
CA THR A 128 -7.28 -6.06 -26.52
C THR A 128 -6.37 -5.17 -25.67
N ARG A 129 -6.58 -5.15 -24.35
CA ARG A 129 -5.78 -4.34 -23.43
C ARG A 129 -4.37 -4.90 -23.23
N LEU A 130 -4.22 -6.21 -23.01
CA LEU A 130 -2.90 -6.84 -22.88
C LEU A 130 -2.06 -6.61 -24.15
N ASN A 131 -2.65 -6.76 -25.33
CA ASN A 131 -1.97 -6.45 -26.60
C ASN A 131 -1.59 -4.97 -26.69
N SER A 132 -2.46 -4.07 -26.22
CA SER A 132 -2.17 -2.63 -26.19
C SER A 132 -1.05 -2.29 -25.22
N CYS A 133 -0.94 -2.96 -24.07
CA CYS A 133 0.10 -2.72 -23.07
C CYS A 133 1.45 -3.31 -23.48
N TYR A 134 1.46 -4.54 -24.01
CA TYR A 134 2.69 -5.31 -24.22
C TYR A 134 3.13 -5.45 -25.68
N GLY A 135 2.27 -5.11 -26.64
CA GLY A 135 2.45 -5.43 -28.05
C GLY A 135 1.79 -6.76 -28.42
N GLU A 136 1.44 -6.94 -29.69
CA GLU A 136 0.71 -8.14 -30.15
C GLU A 136 1.53 -9.42 -29.98
N ASN A 137 2.85 -9.31 -30.07
CA ASN A 137 3.83 -10.38 -29.88
C ASN A 137 4.75 -10.10 -28.68
N LEU A 138 4.29 -9.30 -27.71
CA LEU A 138 5.06 -8.86 -26.54
C LEU A 138 6.31 -8.03 -26.90
N GLU A 139 6.42 -7.52 -28.12
CA GLU A 139 7.59 -6.80 -28.62
C GLU A 139 7.85 -5.51 -27.84
N ARG A 140 6.78 -4.81 -27.43
CA ARG A 140 6.92 -3.58 -26.64
C ARG A 140 7.44 -3.90 -25.24
N LEU A 141 6.90 -4.94 -24.62
CA LEU A 141 7.35 -5.41 -23.31
C LEU A 141 8.82 -5.86 -23.36
N TYR A 142 9.20 -6.64 -24.37
CA TYR A 142 10.58 -7.09 -24.57
C TYR A 142 11.53 -5.90 -24.74
N ASN A 143 11.18 -4.92 -25.57
CA ASN A 143 11.99 -3.72 -25.77
C ASN A 143 12.13 -2.86 -24.51
N LEU A 144 11.17 -2.92 -23.58
CA LEU A 144 11.18 -2.15 -22.34
C LEU A 144 11.93 -2.82 -21.20
N LYS A 145 11.72 -4.14 -21.00
CA LYS A 145 12.22 -4.91 -19.84
C LYS A 145 13.33 -5.91 -20.19
N GLY A 146 13.55 -6.23 -21.47
CA GLY A 146 14.50 -7.25 -21.92
C GLY A 146 14.07 -8.70 -21.66
N ASN A 147 12.92 -8.90 -20.99
CA ASN A 147 12.27 -10.19 -20.80
C ASN A 147 10.75 -10.01 -20.84
N THR A 148 10.04 -11.11 -21.11
CA THR A 148 8.57 -11.14 -21.20
C THR A 148 7.96 -12.32 -20.45
N ALA A 149 8.79 -13.14 -19.82
CA ALA A 149 8.37 -14.44 -19.30
C ALA A 149 7.42 -14.30 -18.10
N LYS A 150 7.51 -13.21 -17.32
CA LYS A 150 6.61 -13.01 -16.17
C LYS A 150 5.19 -12.72 -16.64
N GLU A 151 5.03 -11.79 -17.58
CA GLU A 151 3.73 -11.36 -18.10
C GLU A 151 3.09 -12.41 -19.02
N GLN A 152 3.89 -13.32 -19.60
CA GLN A 152 3.38 -14.47 -20.36
C GLN A 152 2.42 -15.36 -19.55
N VAL A 153 2.47 -15.35 -18.21
CA VAL A 153 1.49 -16.07 -17.36
C VAL A 153 0.06 -15.55 -17.55
N LEU A 154 -0.10 -14.25 -17.84
CA LEU A 154 -1.41 -13.64 -18.13
C LEU A 154 -1.96 -14.15 -19.46
N PHE A 155 -1.10 -14.32 -20.46
CA PHE A 155 -1.48 -14.88 -21.76
C PHE A 155 -1.81 -16.37 -21.66
N LEU A 156 -1.10 -17.12 -20.82
CA LEU A 156 -1.46 -18.50 -20.49
C LEU A 156 -2.88 -18.54 -19.92
N ARG A 157 -3.18 -17.75 -18.88
CA ARG A 157 -4.51 -17.66 -18.26
C ARG A 157 -5.57 -17.27 -19.29
N LEU A 158 -5.31 -16.25 -20.11
CA LEU A 158 -6.19 -15.81 -21.18
C LEU A 158 -6.53 -16.95 -22.16
N LYS A 159 -5.52 -17.65 -22.68
CA LYS A 159 -5.69 -18.74 -23.65
C LYS A 159 -6.45 -19.91 -23.05
N LEU A 160 -6.14 -20.27 -21.82
CA LEU A 160 -6.87 -21.29 -21.07
C LEU A 160 -8.36 -20.94 -20.94
N LEU A 161 -8.67 -19.74 -20.46
CA LEU A 161 -10.05 -19.28 -20.27
C LEU A 161 -10.81 -19.16 -21.58
N GLN A 162 -10.16 -18.71 -22.66
CA GLN A 162 -10.74 -18.73 -24.00
C GLN A 162 -11.09 -20.15 -24.44
N GLY A 163 -10.19 -21.12 -24.22
CA GLY A 163 -10.46 -22.54 -24.48
C GLY A 163 -11.66 -23.06 -23.68
N VAL A 164 -11.76 -22.72 -22.41
CA VAL A 164 -12.89 -23.10 -21.54
C VAL A 164 -14.23 -22.55 -22.06
N VAL A 165 -14.27 -21.27 -22.43
CA VAL A 165 -15.48 -20.64 -23.00
C VAL A 165 -15.85 -21.30 -24.33
N LEU A 166 -14.89 -21.56 -25.19
CA LEU A 166 -15.11 -22.22 -26.49
C LEU A 166 -15.64 -23.64 -26.35
N TYR A 167 -15.17 -24.38 -25.33
CA TYR A 167 -15.64 -25.74 -25.04
C TYR A 167 -17.13 -25.73 -24.75
N HIS A 168 -17.57 -24.84 -23.85
CA HIS A 168 -18.98 -24.69 -23.48
C HIS A 168 -19.86 -24.12 -24.60
N LYS A 169 -19.26 -23.47 -25.61
CA LYS A 169 -19.94 -23.07 -26.85
C LYS A 169 -20.01 -24.19 -27.91
N GLY A 170 -19.46 -25.38 -27.62
CA GLY A 170 -19.41 -26.51 -28.55
C GLY A 170 -18.38 -26.38 -29.68
N LYS A 171 -17.46 -25.40 -29.59
CA LYS A 171 -16.43 -25.15 -30.61
C LYS A 171 -15.18 -25.98 -30.31
N LEU A 172 -15.25 -27.29 -30.53
CA LEU A 172 -14.21 -28.24 -30.08
C LEU A 172 -12.85 -28.03 -30.77
N ASP A 173 -12.82 -27.72 -32.07
CA ASP A 173 -11.55 -27.50 -32.79
C ASP A 173 -10.81 -26.25 -32.28
N GLU A 174 -11.54 -25.14 -32.11
CA GLU A 174 -11.01 -23.90 -31.54
C GLU A 174 -10.56 -24.12 -30.09
N THR A 175 -11.32 -24.90 -29.32
CA THR A 175 -10.97 -25.29 -27.95
C THR A 175 -9.63 -26.01 -27.92
N ASN A 176 -9.46 -27.04 -28.75
CA ASN A 176 -8.23 -27.83 -28.81
C ASN A 176 -7.02 -26.93 -29.13
N LYS A 177 -7.16 -26.01 -30.08
CA LYS A 177 -6.12 -25.03 -30.42
C LYS A 177 -5.72 -24.18 -29.21
N HIS A 178 -6.69 -23.57 -28.52
CA HIS A 178 -6.40 -22.70 -27.37
C HIS A 178 -5.82 -23.46 -26.17
N LEU A 179 -6.30 -24.68 -25.89
CA LEU A 179 -5.75 -25.51 -24.82
C LEU A 179 -4.33 -25.99 -25.13
N ASN A 180 -4.00 -26.26 -26.39
CA ASN A 180 -2.62 -26.59 -26.80
C ASN A 180 -1.69 -25.38 -26.67
N GLU A 181 -2.14 -24.19 -27.07
CA GLU A 181 -1.39 -22.95 -26.85
C GLU A 181 -1.13 -22.70 -25.35
N ALA A 182 -2.15 -22.86 -24.51
CA ALA A 182 -2.02 -22.73 -23.05
C ALA A 182 -1.07 -23.77 -22.46
N GLU A 183 -1.12 -25.03 -22.90
CA GLU A 183 -0.20 -26.07 -22.43
C GLU A 183 1.26 -25.81 -22.84
N MET A 184 1.49 -25.32 -24.06
CA MET A 184 2.85 -24.93 -24.49
C MET A 184 3.41 -23.81 -23.61
N LEU A 185 2.60 -22.80 -23.30
CA LEU A 185 2.98 -21.74 -22.37
C LEU A 185 3.22 -22.29 -20.96
N LEU A 186 2.36 -23.19 -20.48
CA LEU A 186 2.53 -23.83 -19.16
C LEU A 186 3.88 -24.52 -19.05
N ARG A 187 4.25 -25.35 -20.04
CA ARG A 187 5.55 -26.05 -20.04
C ARG A 187 6.74 -25.10 -20.03
N LYS A 188 6.63 -23.98 -20.74
CA LYS A 188 7.69 -22.95 -20.81
C LYS A 188 7.83 -22.15 -19.51
N LEU A 189 6.71 -21.87 -18.83
CA LEU A 189 6.65 -20.95 -17.68
C LEU A 189 6.67 -21.66 -16.32
N SER A 190 6.53 -22.98 -16.31
CA SER A 190 6.66 -23.82 -15.13
C SER A 190 8.10 -23.74 -14.62
N VAL A 191 8.24 -23.61 -13.31
CA VAL A 191 9.52 -23.49 -12.62
C VAL A 191 9.71 -24.71 -11.74
N ASP A 192 10.94 -25.20 -11.63
CA ASP A 192 11.26 -26.34 -10.77
C ASP A 192 11.33 -25.92 -9.28
N ASP A 193 10.45 -26.50 -8.45
CA ASP A 193 10.38 -26.25 -7.01
C ASP A 193 11.70 -26.57 -6.27
N THR A 194 12.49 -27.52 -6.79
CA THR A 194 13.81 -27.82 -6.21
C THR A 194 14.79 -26.67 -6.43
N LYS A 195 14.71 -26.00 -7.58
CA LYS A 195 15.52 -24.80 -7.90
C LYS A 195 15.05 -23.59 -7.12
N VAL A 196 13.74 -23.43 -6.92
CA VAL A 196 13.17 -22.41 -6.02
C VAL A 196 13.72 -22.59 -4.62
N THR A 197 13.66 -23.81 -4.08
CA THR A 197 14.18 -24.13 -2.75
C THR A 197 15.68 -23.82 -2.65
N LYS A 198 16.47 -24.15 -3.69
CA LYS A 198 17.90 -23.82 -3.74
C LYS A 198 18.16 -22.31 -3.68
N LEU A 199 17.43 -21.52 -4.44
CA LEU A 199 17.55 -20.05 -4.39
C LEU A 199 17.14 -19.48 -3.03
N MET A 200 16.15 -20.08 -2.36
CA MET A 200 15.79 -19.67 -1.01
C MET A 200 16.93 -19.87 0.00
N THR A 201 17.82 -20.85 -0.21
CA THR A 201 19.02 -21.01 0.65
C THR A 201 20.01 -19.84 0.53
N PHE A 202 19.94 -19.05 -0.54
CA PHE A 202 20.71 -17.81 -0.71
C PHE A 202 20.06 -16.59 -0.03
N GLY A 203 18.93 -16.76 0.67
CA GLY A 203 18.21 -15.68 1.36
C GLY A 203 17.21 -14.93 0.46
N PHE A 204 16.81 -15.54 -0.65
CA PHE A 204 15.72 -15.04 -1.49
C PHE A 204 14.36 -15.53 -0.98
N THR A 205 13.33 -14.73 -1.17
CA THR A 205 11.95 -15.17 -0.94
C THR A 205 11.52 -16.17 -2.02
N ALA A 206 10.52 -17.00 -1.74
CA ALA A 206 9.98 -17.94 -2.72
C ALA A 206 9.44 -17.22 -3.98
N GLN A 207 8.84 -16.04 -3.80
CA GLN A 207 8.37 -15.18 -4.89
C GLN A 207 9.54 -14.69 -5.75
N GLU A 208 10.59 -14.13 -5.15
CA GLU A 208 11.77 -13.67 -5.90
C GLU A 208 12.41 -14.82 -6.67
N ALA A 209 12.51 -16.00 -6.06
CA ALA A 209 13.05 -17.19 -6.69
C ALA A 209 12.21 -17.63 -7.90
N ARG A 210 10.87 -17.74 -7.77
CA ARG A 210 10.00 -18.11 -8.90
C ARG A 210 10.03 -17.09 -10.03
N LEU A 211 9.91 -15.80 -9.72
CA LEU A 211 9.94 -14.74 -10.72
C LEU A 211 11.31 -14.61 -11.39
N GLY A 212 12.39 -14.84 -10.65
CA GLY A 212 13.76 -14.86 -11.15
C GLY A 212 14.01 -16.04 -12.10
N LEU A 213 13.65 -17.26 -11.67
CA LEU A 213 13.78 -18.46 -12.51
C LEU A 213 12.95 -18.34 -13.78
N ARG A 214 11.70 -17.86 -13.69
CA ARG A 214 10.85 -17.63 -14.87
C ARG A 214 11.48 -16.62 -15.84
N ALA A 215 12.10 -15.57 -15.34
CA ALA A 215 12.78 -14.57 -16.17
C ALA A 215 14.07 -15.09 -16.83
N CYS A 216 14.70 -16.10 -16.24
CA CYS A 216 16.01 -16.63 -16.63
C CYS A 216 15.93 -18.07 -17.16
N GLU A 217 14.79 -18.47 -17.74
CA GLU A 217 14.59 -19.79 -18.35
C GLU A 217 14.96 -20.97 -17.43
N ASP A 218 14.61 -20.84 -16.15
CA ASP A 218 14.82 -21.84 -15.10
C ASP A 218 16.31 -22.13 -14.79
N ASP A 219 17.20 -21.18 -15.11
CA ASP A 219 18.63 -21.20 -14.74
C ASP A 219 18.90 -20.53 -13.38
N ILE A 220 19.62 -21.23 -12.50
CA ILE A 220 19.81 -20.82 -11.10
C ILE A 220 20.79 -19.65 -10.97
N GLU A 221 21.90 -19.68 -11.72
CA GLU A 221 22.96 -18.68 -11.62
C GLU A 221 22.51 -17.34 -12.21
N SER A 222 21.87 -17.41 -13.38
CA SER A 222 21.26 -16.26 -14.04
C SER A 222 20.12 -15.68 -13.20
N ALA A 223 19.27 -16.54 -12.60
CA ALA A 223 18.20 -16.08 -11.71
C ALA A 223 18.75 -15.38 -10.47
N ALA A 224 19.77 -15.95 -9.81
CA ALA A 224 20.39 -15.32 -8.64
C ALA A 224 20.96 -13.94 -8.98
N SER A 225 21.71 -13.83 -10.08
CA SER A 225 22.28 -12.58 -10.56
C SER A 225 21.19 -11.54 -10.88
N HIS A 226 20.14 -11.97 -11.57
CA HIS A 226 18.99 -11.12 -11.91
C HIS A 226 18.23 -10.65 -10.66
N ILE A 227 18.05 -11.50 -9.64
CA ILE A 227 17.42 -11.11 -8.38
C ILE A 227 18.27 -10.08 -7.62
N TYR A 228 19.60 -10.25 -7.58
CA TYR A 228 20.50 -9.28 -6.96
C TYR A 228 20.43 -7.91 -7.65
N GLN A 229 20.57 -7.86 -8.97
CA GLN A 229 20.47 -6.62 -9.74
C GLN A 229 19.14 -5.92 -9.47
N ARG A 230 18.06 -6.69 -9.44
CA ARG A 230 16.72 -6.16 -9.19
C ARG A 230 16.56 -5.57 -7.78
N ARG A 231 17.16 -6.19 -6.75
CA ARG A 231 17.16 -5.64 -5.39
C ARG A 231 17.89 -4.31 -5.35
N GLU A 232 19.01 -4.20 -6.06
CA GLU A 232 19.80 -2.97 -6.18
C GLU A 232 19.04 -1.86 -6.90
N ASP A 233 18.48 -2.16 -8.08
CA ASP A 233 17.67 -1.21 -8.87
C ASP A 233 16.51 -0.65 -8.03
N LYS A 234 15.80 -1.52 -7.31
CA LYS A 234 14.72 -1.11 -6.39
C LYS A 234 15.22 -0.29 -5.22
N ALA A 235 16.39 -0.59 -4.68
CA ALA A 235 16.99 0.19 -3.59
C ALA A 235 17.36 1.60 -4.09
N GLU A 236 17.87 1.72 -5.31
CA GLU A 236 18.14 3.00 -5.94
C GLU A 236 16.88 3.82 -6.19
N ILE A 237 15.84 3.21 -6.76
CA ILE A 237 14.55 3.88 -7.01
C ILE A 237 13.99 4.41 -5.69
N ARG A 238 13.91 3.56 -4.65
CA ARG A 238 13.46 3.97 -3.31
C ARG A 238 14.31 5.08 -2.71
N LYS A 239 15.63 5.07 -2.94
CA LYS A 239 16.52 6.14 -2.48
C LYS A 239 16.24 7.46 -3.22
N LYS A 240 16.07 7.42 -4.55
CA LYS A 240 15.74 8.59 -5.39
C LYS A 240 14.39 9.20 -4.99
N GLU A 241 13.36 8.37 -4.81
CA GLU A 241 12.04 8.80 -4.35
C GLU A 241 12.09 9.45 -2.96
N ARG A 242 12.80 8.86 -2.00
CA ARG A 242 12.99 9.44 -0.67
C ARG A 242 13.68 10.81 -0.73
N MET A 243 14.69 10.95 -1.59
CA MET A 243 15.37 12.24 -1.80
C MET A 243 14.45 13.27 -2.43
N GLU A 244 13.68 12.90 -3.45
CA GLU A 244 12.73 13.80 -4.12
C GLU A 244 11.60 14.24 -3.17
N ARG A 245 11.04 13.32 -2.37
CA ARG A 245 10.04 13.62 -1.35
C ARG A 245 10.57 14.61 -0.31
N LYS A 246 11.81 14.42 0.16
CA LYS A 246 12.48 15.37 1.07
C LYS A 246 12.65 16.74 0.43
N ARG A 247 13.09 16.80 -0.83
CA ARG A 247 13.23 18.06 -1.59
C ARG A 247 11.89 18.80 -1.69
N LYS A 248 10.83 18.12 -2.15
CA LYS A 248 9.48 18.72 -2.27
C LYS A 248 8.95 19.24 -0.93
N LYS A 249 9.17 18.50 0.15
CA LYS A 249 8.82 18.93 1.51
C LYS A 249 9.57 20.20 1.92
N GLN A 250 10.88 20.27 1.66
CA GLN A 250 11.66 21.46 1.97
C GLN A 250 11.21 22.67 1.13
N GLU A 251 10.91 22.46 -0.16
CA GLU A 251 10.39 23.52 -1.04
C GLU A 251 9.04 24.05 -0.58
N ALA A 252 8.15 23.19 -0.10
CA ALA A 252 6.89 23.60 0.49
C ALA A 252 7.08 24.43 1.77
N ILE A 253 7.97 24.00 2.68
CA ILE A 253 8.30 24.75 3.90
C ILE A 253 8.94 26.10 3.55
N ASN A 254 9.90 26.13 2.61
CA ASN A 254 10.51 27.37 2.13
C ASN A 254 9.48 28.33 1.51
N SER A 255 8.46 27.79 0.83
CA SER A 255 7.36 28.59 0.24
C SER A 255 6.41 29.18 1.28
N LEU A 256 6.29 28.54 2.46
CA LEU A 256 5.58 29.09 3.62
C LEU A 256 6.44 30.18 4.30
N MET A 257 7.75 29.93 4.46
CA MET A 257 8.67 30.93 5.02
C MET A 257 8.74 32.20 4.17
N ALA A 258 8.75 32.06 2.84
CA ALA A 258 8.70 33.20 1.92
C ALA A 258 7.43 34.04 2.03
N ARG A 259 6.35 33.52 2.64
CA ARG A 259 5.12 34.27 2.94
C ARG A 259 5.15 34.98 4.31
N GLY A 260 6.23 34.82 5.07
CA GLY A 260 6.43 35.50 6.35
C GLY A 260 6.20 34.63 7.59
N PHE A 261 5.92 33.33 7.44
CA PHE A 261 5.80 32.41 8.57
C PHE A 261 7.18 31.94 9.06
N SER A 262 7.36 31.73 10.36
CA SER A 262 8.62 31.18 10.90
C SER A 262 8.82 29.73 10.46
N GLU A 263 10.08 29.25 10.48
CA GLU A 263 10.40 27.87 10.10
C GLU A 263 9.67 26.83 10.99
N ASN A 264 9.58 27.13 12.29
CA ASN A 264 8.90 26.29 13.26
C ASN A 264 7.39 26.24 13.01
N ALA A 265 6.75 27.39 12.76
CA ALA A 265 5.33 27.47 12.42
C ALA A 265 5.02 26.75 11.11
N ALA A 266 5.80 27.02 10.05
CA ALA A 266 5.68 26.38 8.76
C ALA A 266 5.83 24.84 8.87
N THR A 267 6.80 24.37 9.65
CA THR A 267 7.03 22.93 9.85
C THR A 267 5.91 22.29 10.66
N LYS A 268 5.46 22.92 11.75
CA LYS A 268 4.34 22.44 12.58
C LYS A 268 3.06 22.38 11.76
N ALA A 269 2.69 23.46 11.09
CA ALA A 269 1.50 23.52 10.25
C ALA A 269 1.57 22.55 9.07
N PHE A 270 2.72 22.40 8.42
CA PHE A 270 2.86 21.42 7.34
C PHE A 270 2.75 19.98 7.83
N ARG A 271 3.20 19.67 9.05
CA ARG A 271 2.97 18.36 9.70
C ARG A 271 1.50 18.17 10.05
N SER A 272 0.86 19.15 10.69
CA SER A 272 -0.57 19.11 11.06
C SER A 272 -1.49 19.06 9.83
N ALA A 273 -1.06 19.63 8.72
CA ALA A 273 -1.73 19.57 7.42
C ALA A 273 -1.43 18.29 6.62
N ASN A 274 -0.75 17.30 7.23
CA ASN A 274 -0.33 16.06 6.59
C ASN A 274 0.43 16.26 5.26
N ASN A 275 1.37 17.21 5.24
CA ASN A 275 2.16 17.62 4.09
C ASN A 275 1.38 18.25 2.92
N ASN A 276 0.16 18.75 3.17
CA ASN A 276 -0.61 19.51 2.19
C ASN A 276 -0.34 21.01 2.32
N PHE A 277 0.25 21.61 1.28
CA PHE A 277 0.61 23.03 1.30
C PHE A 277 -0.59 23.96 1.48
N LYS A 278 -1.74 23.68 0.83
CA LYS A 278 -2.93 24.54 0.93
C LYS A 278 -3.54 24.47 2.33
N ARG A 279 -3.71 23.26 2.87
CA ARG A 279 -4.18 23.10 4.25
C ARG A 279 -3.21 23.69 5.26
N ALA A 280 -1.90 23.59 5.01
CA ALA A 280 -0.90 24.20 5.88
C ALA A 280 -1.03 25.73 5.88
N LEU A 281 -1.26 26.33 4.71
CA LEU A 281 -1.58 27.75 4.61
C LEU A 281 -2.88 28.09 5.36
N ASP A 282 -3.95 27.33 5.14
CA ASP A 282 -5.23 27.57 5.82
C ASP A 282 -5.08 27.49 7.35
N ILE A 283 -4.30 26.53 7.87
CA ILE A 283 -4.00 26.41 9.30
C ILE A 283 -3.21 27.64 9.78
N LEU A 284 -2.18 28.05 9.03
CA LEU A 284 -1.35 29.20 9.42
C LEU A 284 -2.10 30.53 9.37
N GLU A 285 -3.01 30.71 8.41
CA GLU A 285 -3.83 31.91 8.25
C GLU A 285 -4.95 32.00 9.30
N ASN A 286 -5.49 30.86 9.74
CA ASN A 286 -6.59 30.81 10.72
C ASN A 286 -6.13 30.62 12.18
N SER A 287 -4.85 30.33 12.43
CA SER A 287 -4.26 30.15 13.77
C SER A 287 -3.23 31.24 14.08
N PRO A 288 -3.64 32.41 14.62
CA PRO A 288 -2.70 33.47 15.01
C PRO A 288 -1.71 33.04 16.10
N GLU A 289 -2.03 32.03 16.90
CA GLU A 289 -1.15 31.44 17.92
C GLU A 289 0.12 30.81 17.35
N LEU A 290 0.09 30.31 16.11
CA LEU A 290 1.25 29.75 15.42
C LEU A 290 2.13 30.83 14.77
N SER A 291 1.64 32.07 14.67
CA SER A 291 2.34 33.20 14.03
C SER A 291 3.18 34.03 15.00
N HIS A 292 3.15 33.73 16.30
CA HIS A 292 3.95 34.47 17.27
C HIS A 292 5.44 34.13 17.16
N PRO A 293 6.32 35.14 16.97
CA PRO A 293 7.77 34.98 16.89
C PRO A 293 8.41 34.75 18.28
N GLU A 294 7.75 34.07 19.20
CA GLU A 294 8.37 33.63 20.46
C GLU A 294 9.10 32.28 20.31
N ASP A 295 8.86 31.58 19.19
CA ASP A 295 9.49 30.28 18.87
C ASP A 295 10.86 30.39 18.16
N ASP A 296 11.41 31.61 17.99
CA ASP A 296 12.78 31.86 17.46
C ASP A 296 13.87 31.81 18.55
N LEU A 297 13.49 31.45 19.78
CA LEU A 297 14.47 31.01 20.78
C LEU A 297 14.80 29.53 20.49
N PRO A 298 16.09 29.16 20.39
CA PRO A 298 16.48 27.76 20.27
C PRO A 298 15.85 26.98 21.44
N GLY A 299 15.30 25.80 21.13
CA GLY A 299 14.50 24.96 22.03
C GLY A 299 15.09 24.71 23.43
N PRO A 300 14.32 24.10 24.34
CA PRO A 300 14.38 24.32 25.78
C PRO A 300 15.69 23.80 26.41
N SER A 301 16.72 24.61 26.33
CA SER A 301 17.77 24.72 27.34
C SER A 301 17.58 25.99 28.14
N HIS A 302 16.34 26.32 28.52
CA HIS A 302 16.13 27.16 29.70
C HIS A 302 16.41 26.29 30.92
N GLN A 303 17.70 26.15 31.26
CA GLN A 303 18.06 26.07 32.66
C GLN A 303 17.60 27.40 33.26
N VAL A 304 16.36 27.42 33.75
CA VAL A 304 15.92 28.48 34.68
C VAL A 304 16.99 28.50 35.76
N GLN A 305 17.71 29.62 35.88
CA GLN A 305 18.75 29.76 36.89
C GLN A 305 18.07 29.75 38.25
N ILE A 306 18.12 28.62 38.92
CA ILE A 306 17.68 28.50 40.31
C ILE A 306 18.69 29.28 41.13
N THR A 307 18.28 30.44 41.61
CA THR A 307 19.13 31.28 42.47
C THR A 307 19.17 30.67 43.86
N GLU A 308 20.33 30.76 44.51
CA GLU A 308 20.54 30.29 45.88
C GLU A 308 19.52 30.89 46.87
N GLU A 309 19.02 32.09 46.59
CA GLU A 309 17.94 32.75 47.33
C GLU A 309 16.63 31.96 47.30
N THR A 310 16.22 31.41 46.14
CA THR A 310 15.00 30.61 46.02
C THR A 310 15.12 29.24 46.71
N ILE A 311 16.32 28.66 46.70
CA ILE A 311 16.60 27.41 47.44
C ILE A 311 16.50 27.67 48.94
N ASN A 312 17.08 28.78 49.40
CA ASN A 312 17.02 29.18 50.81
C ASN A 312 15.58 29.48 51.28
N GLN A 313 14.72 30.05 50.43
CA GLN A 313 13.31 30.26 50.77
C GLN A 313 12.57 28.94 51.02
N VAL A 314 12.80 27.92 50.19
CA VAL A 314 12.20 26.59 50.39
C VAL A 314 12.83 25.87 51.58
N ALA A 315 14.15 25.97 51.77
CA ALA A 315 14.85 25.36 52.90
C ALA A 315 14.45 25.98 54.25
N PHE A 316 14.14 27.28 54.29
CA PHE A 316 13.67 27.97 55.50
C PHE A 316 12.33 27.44 56.01
N LEU A 317 11.53 26.80 55.15
CA LEU A 317 10.28 26.15 55.51
C LEU A 317 10.47 24.77 56.18
N GLY A 318 11.73 24.36 56.43
CA GLY A 318 12.07 23.13 57.14
C GLY A 318 12.41 21.94 56.24
N PHE A 319 12.49 22.15 54.92
CA PHE A 319 12.91 21.12 53.97
C PHE A 319 14.43 21.06 53.83
N ASP A 320 14.95 19.87 53.54
CA ASP A 320 16.38 19.70 53.29
C ASP A 320 16.81 20.48 52.03
N HIS A 321 18.00 21.09 52.10
CA HIS A 321 18.52 21.95 51.03
C HIS A 321 18.67 21.18 49.70
N SER A 322 19.01 19.88 49.75
CA SER A 322 19.12 19.06 48.55
C SER A 322 17.74 18.73 47.95
N ALA A 323 16.72 18.52 48.77
CA ALA A 323 15.34 18.28 48.33
C ALA A 323 14.70 19.54 47.74
N ALA A 324 14.95 20.70 48.34
CA ALA A 324 14.54 22.01 47.84
C ALA A 324 15.09 22.29 46.43
N GLU A 325 16.39 22.04 46.23
CA GLU A 325 17.05 22.22 44.93
C GLU A 325 16.47 21.28 43.87
N ILE A 326 16.26 20.01 44.20
CA ILE A 326 15.69 19.01 43.27
C ILE A 326 14.26 19.38 42.88
N ALA A 327 13.45 19.86 43.83
CA ALA A 327 12.08 20.29 43.57
C ALA A 327 12.03 21.53 42.67
N LEU A 328 12.83 22.55 42.97
CA LEU A 328 12.92 23.76 42.15
C LEU A 328 13.42 23.47 40.73
N ARG A 329 14.34 22.50 40.57
CA ARG A 329 14.76 22.02 39.24
C ARG A 329 13.62 21.37 38.48
N ARG A 330 12.76 20.63 39.15
CA ARG A 330 11.64 19.91 38.52
C ARG A 330 10.48 20.82 38.13
N PHE A 331 10.21 21.83 38.93
CA PHE A 331 9.13 22.81 38.72
C PHE A 331 9.63 24.14 38.16
N HIS A 332 10.82 24.14 37.53
CA HIS A 332 11.37 25.27 36.78
C HIS A 332 11.42 26.59 37.59
N GLY A 333 11.80 26.52 38.87
CA GLY A 333 11.96 27.69 39.75
C GLY A 333 10.68 28.19 40.44
N ASP A 334 9.56 27.48 40.29
CA ASP A 334 8.30 27.80 40.98
C ASP A 334 8.33 27.34 42.45
N VAL A 335 8.47 28.29 43.38
CA VAL A 335 8.60 28.04 44.83
C VAL A 335 7.34 27.41 45.41
N GLU A 336 6.15 27.88 45.02
CA GLU A 336 4.88 27.39 45.60
C GLU A 336 4.63 25.93 45.20
N ARG A 337 4.81 25.61 43.93
CA ARG A 337 4.66 24.23 43.44
C ARG A 337 5.71 23.28 44.02
N SER A 338 6.94 23.76 44.18
CA SER A 338 8.02 22.98 44.78
C SER A 338 7.72 22.64 46.24
N VAL A 339 7.23 23.61 47.03
CA VAL A 339 6.84 23.40 48.43
C VAL A 339 5.64 22.45 48.52
N GLN A 340 4.62 22.64 47.69
CA GLN A 340 3.42 21.80 47.71
C GLN A 340 3.74 20.33 47.38
N ALA A 341 4.63 20.09 46.42
CA ALA A 341 5.10 18.74 46.08
C ALA A 341 5.97 18.13 47.19
N LEU A 342 6.80 18.93 47.87
CA LEU A 342 7.59 18.46 49.01
C LEU A 342 6.72 18.11 50.23
N ILE A 343 5.69 18.91 50.53
CA ILE A 343 4.71 18.59 51.60
C ILE A 343 3.97 17.29 51.27
N ALA A 344 3.53 17.13 50.02
CA ALA A 344 2.76 15.95 49.60
C ALA A 344 3.56 14.64 49.67
N HIS A 345 4.89 14.72 49.69
CA HIS A 345 5.78 13.55 49.69
C HIS A 345 6.73 13.51 50.90
N ASP A 346 6.31 14.06 52.05
CA ASP A 346 7.06 14.02 53.33
C ASP A 346 8.51 14.51 53.21
N GLY A 347 8.74 15.54 52.37
CA GLY A 347 10.04 16.19 52.19
C GLY A 347 10.98 15.54 51.17
N PHE A 348 10.56 14.47 50.47
CA PHE A 348 11.38 13.80 49.46
C PHE A 348 10.60 13.53 48.16
N LEU A 349 11.15 13.94 47.02
CA LEU A 349 10.51 13.66 45.72
C LEU A 349 10.80 12.22 45.26
N PRO A 350 9.77 11.39 45.01
CA PRO A 350 9.96 10.03 44.52
C PRO A 350 10.57 10.00 43.11
N SER A 351 11.45 9.02 42.84
CA SER A 351 12.19 8.89 41.57
C SER A 351 11.29 8.75 40.32
N SER A 352 10.02 8.39 40.49
CA SER A 352 9.02 8.34 39.42
C SER A 352 8.67 9.73 38.87
N LEU A 353 8.72 10.80 39.69
CA LEU A 353 8.46 12.18 39.26
C LEU A 353 9.67 12.85 38.60
N LEU A 354 10.88 12.35 38.87
CA LEU A 354 12.12 12.84 38.27
C LEU A 354 12.29 12.38 36.80
N ASN A 355 11.70 11.24 36.44
CA ASN A 355 11.87 10.61 35.12
C ASN A 355 10.66 10.77 34.17
N SER A 356 9.59 11.43 34.62
CA SER A 356 8.39 11.64 33.79
C SER A 356 8.42 13.04 33.17
N PRO A 357 8.34 13.22 31.85
CA PRO A 357 8.09 14.53 31.27
C PRO A 357 6.69 15.00 31.72
N SER A 358 6.59 16.30 32.00
CA SER A 358 5.46 17.00 32.59
C SER A 358 4.08 16.49 32.12
N SER A 359 3.40 15.72 32.98
CA SER A 359 1.98 15.44 32.87
C SER A 359 1.22 16.55 33.59
N SER A 360 0.52 17.37 32.83
CA SER A 360 -0.52 18.29 33.31
C SER A 360 -1.53 17.56 34.20
N SER A 361 -1.97 18.22 35.27
CA SER A 361 -3.18 17.82 36.00
C SER A 361 -4.40 18.51 35.39
N PRO A 362 -5.58 17.88 35.48
CA PRO A 362 -6.78 18.23 34.72
C PRO A 362 -7.68 19.20 35.50
N GLU A 363 -8.41 20.05 34.79
CA GLU A 363 -9.86 20.28 34.96
C GLU A 363 -10.31 21.44 34.04
N ASP A 364 -11.49 21.24 33.44
CA ASP A 364 -12.33 22.21 32.73
C ASP A 364 -11.86 22.81 31.40
N MET A 365 -11.95 21.99 30.34
CA MET A 365 -12.65 22.38 29.11
C MET A 365 -13.26 21.12 28.46
N GLU A 366 -14.54 20.86 28.75
CA GLU A 366 -15.35 19.97 27.93
C GLU A 366 -15.61 20.65 26.57
N VAL A 367 -14.73 20.38 25.61
CA VAL A 367 -15.01 20.58 24.18
C VAL A 367 -14.69 19.28 23.47
N ASP A 368 -15.73 18.48 23.23
CA ASP A 368 -15.97 17.63 22.04
C ASP A 368 -14.77 16.98 21.28
N GLU A 369 -13.68 16.59 21.94
CA GLU A 369 -12.54 15.91 21.28
C GLU A 369 -12.61 14.37 21.38
N GLY A 370 -13.44 13.84 22.26
CA GLY A 370 -13.57 12.39 22.50
C GLY A 370 -14.14 11.63 21.31
N GLU A 371 -15.21 12.14 20.69
CA GLU A 371 -15.83 11.50 19.51
C GLU A 371 -14.88 11.55 18.30
N SER A 372 -14.20 12.68 18.09
CA SER A 372 -13.24 12.85 16.98
C SER A 372 -11.99 11.95 17.11
N ALA A 373 -11.50 11.72 18.33
CA ALA A 373 -10.35 10.82 18.55
C ALA A 373 -10.72 9.34 18.32
N GLU A 374 -11.90 8.92 18.78
CA GLU A 374 -12.36 7.54 18.59
C GLU A 374 -12.70 7.24 17.13
N GLU A 375 -13.31 8.18 16.40
CA GLU A 375 -13.55 8.07 14.96
C GLU A 375 -12.24 7.95 14.18
N ARG A 376 -11.24 8.81 14.45
CA ARG A 376 -9.92 8.73 13.81
C ARG A 376 -9.21 7.40 14.07
N ARG A 377 -9.39 6.82 15.26
CA ARG A 377 -8.88 5.48 15.59
C ARG A 377 -9.58 4.40 14.75
N LYS A 378 -10.91 4.43 14.68
CA LYS A 378 -11.71 3.49 13.88
C LYS A 378 -11.35 3.57 12.40
N GLU A 379 -11.15 4.77 11.87
CA GLU A 379 -10.71 4.97 10.48
C GLU A 379 -9.33 4.37 10.22
N ARG A 380 -8.38 4.57 11.15
CA ARG A 380 -7.05 3.96 11.07
C ARG A 380 -7.12 2.44 11.04
N GLU A 381 -7.91 1.84 11.93
CA GLU A 381 -8.10 0.38 11.99
C GLU A 381 -8.71 -0.18 10.70
N ILE A 382 -9.68 0.52 10.11
CA ILE A 382 -10.27 0.13 8.82
C ILE A 382 -9.22 0.20 7.70
N VAL A 383 -8.40 1.23 7.68
CA VAL A 383 -7.36 1.41 6.66
C VAL A 383 -6.27 0.35 6.78
N GLU A 384 -5.84 0.03 7.99
CA GLU A 384 -4.85 -1.02 8.27
C GLU A 384 -5.36 -2.41 7.85
N GLU A 385 -6.63 -2.72 8.08
CA GLU A 385 -7.28 -3.95 7.61
C GLU A 385 -7.21 -4.09 6.08
N VAL A 386 -7.41 -3.00 5.36
CA VAL A 386 -7.35 -2.99 3.89
C VAL A 386 -5.92 -3.12 3.39
N LEU A 387 -4.97 -2.45 4.03
CA LEU A 387 -3.55 -2.51 3.68
C LEU A 387 -2.95 -3.90 3.89
N ALA A 388 -3.47 -4.68 4.84
CA ALA A 388 -3.01 -6.05 5.10
C ALA A 388 -3.22 -7.00 3.90
N ASP A 389 -4.18 -6.71 3.02
CA ASP A 389 -4.43 -7.49 1.80
C ASP A 389 -3.72 -6.94 0.57
N ILE A 390 -3.10 -5.75 0.66
CA ILE A 390 -2.38 -5.13 -0.45
C ILE A 390 -0.94 -5.68 -0.46
N PRO A 391 -0.48 -6.27 -1.58
CA PRO A 391 0.88 -6.79 -1.68
C PRO A 391 1.94 -5.70 -1.52
N GLU A 392 3.09 -6.06 -0.95
CA GLU A 392 4.24 -5.15 -0.88
C GLU A 392 4.86 -4.88 -2.27
N HIS A 393 4.63 -5.76 -3.25
CA HIS A 393 5.25 -5.71 -4.57
C HIS A 393 4.22 -5.62 -5.70
N GLU A 394 4.39 -4.63 -6.59
CA GLU A 394 3.60 -4.44 -7.82
C GLU A 394 3.43 -5.70 -8.70
N GLU A 395 4.41 -6.61 -8.73
CA GLU A 395 4.38 -7.81 -9.56
C GLU A 395 3.83 -9.06 -8.85
N ASP A 396 3.27 -8.91 -7.64
CA ASP A 396 2.75 -10.06 -6.87
C ASP A 396 1.72 -10.87 -7.67
N TYR A 397 0.90 -10.20 -8.48
CA TYR A 397 -0.10 -10.86 -9.33
C TYR A 397 0.50 -11.69 -10.48
N LEU A 398 1.80 -11.51 -10.80
CA LEU A 398 2.54 -12.32 -11.77
C LEU A 398 3.18 -13.56 -11.13
N ASP A 399 3.24 -13.63 -9.80
CA ASP A 399 3.80 -14.74 -9.05
C ASP A 399 2.79 -15.89 -8.90
N MET A 400 2.50 -16.54 -10.02
CA MET A 400 1.61 -17.70 -10.07
C MET A 400 2.40 -19.01 -10.00
N THR A 401 1.89 -20.01 -9.26
CA THR A 401 2.45 -21.38 -9.24
C THR A 401 2.06 -22.18 -10.48
N LEU A 402 1.01 -21.76 -11.18
CA LEU A 402 0.43 -22.43 -12.37
C LEU A 402 -0.16 -23.82 -12.11
N GLU A 403 -0.35 -24.23 -10.85
CA GLU A 403 -0.95 -25.54 -10.54
C GLU A 403 -2.45 -25.58 -10.86
N GLU A 404 -3.21 -24.52 -10.57
CA GLU A 404 -4.64 -24.49 -10.90
C GLU A 404 -4.89 -24.41 -12.41
N GLU A 405 -4.05 -23.66 -13.14
CA GLU A 405 -3.97 -23.65 -14.61
C GLU A 405 -3.84 -25.06 -15.16
N LYS A 406 -2.86 -25.79 -14.63
CA LYS A 406 -2.53 -27.14 -15.04
C LYS A 406 -3.69 -28.10 -14.79
N GLU A 407 -4.32 -28.04 -13.62
CA GLU A 407 -5.52 -28.82 -13.32
C GLU A 407 -6.66 -28.55 -14.31
N VAL A 408 -6.95 -27.29 -14.61
CA VAL A 408 -8.03 -26.93 -15.54
C VAL A 408 -7.68 -27.34 -16.98
N ILE A 409 -6.42 -27.17 -17.42
CA ILE A 409 -5.96 -27.66 -18.74
C ILE A 409 -6.19 -29.17 -18.85
N TYR A 410 -5.75 -29.95 -17.87
CA TYR A 410 -5.92 -31.40 -17.89
C TYR A 410 -7.40 -31.81 -17.88
N LYS A 411 -8.23 -31.18 -17.04
CA LYS A 411 -9.68 -31.43 -16.97
C LYS A 411 -10.34 -31.25 -18.33
N TYR A 412 -10.15 -30.08 -18.97
CA TYR A 412 -10.79 -29.78 -20.25
C TYR A 412 -10.23 -30.60 -21.42
N LYS A 413 -8.93 -30.94 -21.41
CA LYS A 413 -8.38 -31.84 -22.41
C LYS A 413 -8.94 -33.26 -22.30
N SER A 414 -9.10 -33.78 -21.09
CA SER A 414 -9.71 -35.09 -20.85
C SER A 414 -11.16 -35.11 -21.36
N TRP A 415 -11.93 -34.07 -21.07
CA TRP A 415 -13.29 -33.94 -21.58
C TRP A 415 -13.36 -33.85 -23.10
N LEU A 416 -12.45 -33.10 -23.73
CA LEU A 416 -12.38 -32.98 -25.18
C LEU A 416 -12.09 -34.33 -25.86
N GLN A 417 -11.18 -35.13 -25.30
CA GLN A 417 -10.91 -36.49 -25.78
C GLN A 417 -12.13 -37.40 -25.65
N GLY A 418 -12.85 -37.34 -24.52
CA GLY A 418 -14.09 -38.09 -24.31
C GLY A 418 -15.19 -37.69 -25.29
N SER A 419 -15.36 -36.39 -25.56
CA SER A 419 -16.33 -35.89 -26.54
C SER A 419 -16.00 -36.37 -27.97
N GLN A 420 -14.73 -36.38 -28.36
CA GLN A 420 -14.31 -36.86 -29.69
C GLN A 420 -14.52 -38.37 -29.89
N GLN A 421 -14.34 -39.17 -28.85
CA GLN A 421 -14.63 -40.61 -28.86
C GLN A 421 -16.14 -40.92 -28.91
N SER A 422 -16.98 -39.99 -28.43
CA SER A 422 -18.44 -40.14 -28.45
C SER A 422 -19.04 -39.79 -29.82
N THR A 423 -18.34 -38.98 -30.61
CA THR A 423 -18.76 -38.53 -31.94
C THR A 423 -18.14 -39.35 -33.09
N SER A 424 -17.22 -40.26 -32.79
CA SER A 424 -16.62 -41.22 -33.73
C SER A 424 -17.33 -42.56 -33.63
#